data_AF-A0A4Q0W1C2-F1
#
_entry.id   AF-A0A4Q0W1C2-F1
#
_cell.length_a   1.000
_cell.length_b   1.000
_cell.length_c   1.000
_cell.angle_alpha   90.00
_cell.angle_beta   90.00
_cell.angle_gamma   90.00
#
_symmetry.space_group_name_H-M   'P 1'
#
loop_
_entity.id
_entity.type
_entity.pdbx_description
1 polymer ?
#
loop_
_entity_poly.entity_id
_entity_poly.type
_entity_poly.pdbx_seq_one_letter_code
_entity_poly.pdbx_strand_id
1 'polypeptide(L)'
;MNKNLFIILFTFTLVILSVYIGIGKKVDFEVLSLDDAPYEVRRAIESSPNALKFSIFHDETNTYIYYKCDHLNDEYITTSVDVRSKGGNYIVNGIVGFAVNDSFLSYDQLIKLDKMSDKNITLKETNKR
;
A
#
# COMPACT_ATOMS: atom_id res chain seq x y z
N MET A 1 46.56 -11.04 -0.98
CA MET A 1 45.40 -10.20 -1.35
C MET A 1 45.54 -8.86 -0.65
N ASN A 2 45.58 -7.73 -1.37
CA ASN A 2 45.88 -6.42 -0.79
C ASN A 2 44.79 -6.04 0.21
N LYS A 3 45.16 -5.69 1.46
CA LYS A 3 44.21 -5.29 2.52
C LYS A 3 43.24 -4.19 2.07
N ASN A 4 43.71 -3.29 1.19
CA ASN A 4 42.91 -2.22 0.61
C ASN A 4 41.78 -2.74 -0.31
N LEU A 5 42.00 -3.83 -1.04
CA LEU A 5 40.97 -4.46 -1.89
C LEU A 5 39.86 -5.05 -1.02
N PHE A 6 40.22 -5.65 0.12
CA PHE A 6 39.26 -6.24 1.05
C PHE A 6 38.39 -5.18 1.73
N ILE A 7 38.99 -4.05 2.11
CA ILE A 7 38.26 -2.91 2.69
C ILE A 7 37.26 -2.35 1.68
N ILE A 8 37.68 -2.10 0.45
CA ILE A 8 36.78 -1.56 -0.60
C ILE A 8 35.60 -2.52 -0.85
N LEU A 9 35.86 -3.82 -0.97
CA LEU A 9 34.83 -4.82 -1.19
C LEU A 9 33.84 -4.88 0.00
N PHE A 10 34.36 -4.81 1.22
CA PHE A 10 33.56 -4.81 2.44
C PHE A 10 32.67 -3.57 2.53
N THR A 11 33.22 -2.38 2.25
CA THR A 11 32.44 -1.13 2.22
C THR A 11 31.35 -1.18 1.16
N PHE A 12 31.68 -1.66 -0.05
CA PHE A 12 30.70 -1.80 -1.13
C PHE A 12 29.55 -2.72 -0.76
N THR A 13 29.85 -3.85 -0.10
CA THR A 13 28.86 -4.81 0.40
C THR A 13 27.95 -4.17 1.45
N LEU A 14 28.51 -3.37 2.37
CA LEU A 14 27.78 -2.66 3.41
C LEU A 14 26.82 -1.61 2.85
N VAL A 15 27.23 -0.88 1.81
CA VAL A 15 26.36 0.09 1.13
C VAL A 15 25.19 -0.62 0.46
N ILE A 16 25.44 -1.70 -0.29
CA ILE A 16 24.37 -2.49 -0.94
C ILE A 16 23.38 -3.03 0.09
N LEU A 17 23.88 -3.59 1.20
CA LEU A 17 23.03 -4.12 2.26
C LEU A 17 22.16 -3.02 2.90
N SER A 18 22.73 -1.83 3.12
CA SER A 18 22.01 -0.69 3.69
C SER A 18 20.89 -0.20 2.76
N VAL A 19 21.15 -0.13 1.45
CA VAL A 19 20.14 0.22 0.45
C VAL A 19 19.02 -0.83 0.43
N TYR A 20 19.36 -2.11 0.47
CA TYR A 20 18.39 -3.20 0.46
C TYR A 20 17.45 -3.15 1.67
N ILE A 21 17.97 -2.89 2.87
CA ILE A 21 17.17 -2.71 4.09
C ILE A 21 16.28 -1.46 3.98
N GLY A 22 16.75 -0.41 3.30
CA GLY A 22 16.05 0.86 3.15
C GLY A 22 14.76 0.80 2.32
N ILE A 23 14.68 -0.10 1.34
CA ILE A 23 13.57 -0.20 0.36
C ILE A 23 12.30 -0.85 0.98
N GLY A 24 12.46 -1.61 2.07
CA GLY A 24 11.39 -2.39 2.68
C GLY A 24 11.06 -3.66 1.90
N LYS A 25 10.48 -4.66 2.59
CA LYS A 25 10.05 -5.93 1.99
C LYS A 25 8.64 -5.77 1.44
N LYS A 26 8.38 -6.33 0.25
CA LYS A 26 7.01 -6.44 -0.27
C LYS A 26 6.20 -7.32 0.67
N VAL A 27 4.96 -6.92 0.91
CA VAL A 27 3.99 -7.68 1.71
C VAL A 27 2.97 -8.25 0.74
N ASP A 28 2.60 -9.51 0.94
CA ASP A 28 1.56 -10.14 0.15
C ASP A 28 0.19 -9.64 0.61
N PHE A 29 -0.67 -9.34 -0.35
CA PHE A 29 -2.01 -8.84 -0.12
C PHE A 29 -2.92 -9.26 -1.25
N GLU A 30 -4.20 -9.33 -0.96
CA GLU A 30 -5.26 -9.63 -1.91
C GLU A 30 -6.02 -8.35 -2.22
N VAL A 31 -6.23 -8.05 -3.50
CA VAL A 31 -7.14 -6.97 -3.92
C VAL A 31 -8.54 -7.57 -3.99
N LEU A 32 -9.49 -6.95 -3.31
CA LEU A 32 -10.88 -7.40 -3.24
C LEU A 32 -11.79 -6.40 -3.95
N SER A 33 -12.82 -6.93 -4.61
CA SER A 33 -14.00 -6.11 -4.92
C SER A 33 -14.76 -5.79 -3.63
N LEU A 34 -15.52 -4.70 -3.62
CA LEU A 34 -16.35 -4.36 -2.47
C LEU A 34 -17.44 -5.42 -2.20
N ASP A 35 -17.89 -6.12 -3.25
CA ASP A 35 -18.90 -7.17 -3.17
C ASP A 35 -18.37 -8.44 -2.47
N ASP A 36 -17.07 -8.73 -2.63
CA ASP A 36 -16.39 -9.87 -2.01
C ASP A 36 -15.94 -9.58 -0.56
N ALA A 37 -16.09 -8.35 -0.08
CA ALA A 37 -15.70 -7.94 1.26
C ALA A 37 -16.66 -8.52 2.33
N PRO A 38 -16.17 -8.78 3.56
CA PRO A 38 -17.04 -9.14 4.67
C PRO A 38 -18.14 -8.10 4.88
N TYR A 39 -19.33 -8.56 5.26
CA TYR A 39 -20.52 -7.74 5.36
C TYR A 39 -20.34 -6.47 6.21
N GLU A 40 -19.66 -6.58 7.36
CA GLU A 40 -19.42 -5.42 8.24
C GLU A 40 -18.45 -4.39 7.61
N VAL A 41 -17.46 -4.85 6.83
CA VAL A 41 -16.53 -3.97 6.11
C VAL A 41 -17.28 -3.23 5.00
N ARG A 42 -18.06 -3.96 4.20
CA ARG A 42 -18.88 -3.38 3.12
C ARG A 42 -19.85 -2.35 3.67
N ARG A 43 -20.61 -2.71 4.70
CA ARG A 43 -21.57 -1.82 5.37
C ARG A 43 -20.89 -0.56 5.89
N ALA A 44 -19.72 -0.68 6.52
CA ALA A 44 -19.00 0.48 7.05
C ALA A 44 -18.58 1.45 5.94
N ILE A 45 -18.05 0.92 4.82
CA ILE A 45 -17.66 1.72 3.65
C ILE A 45 -18.89 2.43 3.03
N GLU A 46 -19.98 1.70 2.81
CA GLU A 46 -21.23 2.23 2.23
C GLU A 46 -21.91 3.28 3.13
N SER A 47 -21.81 3.14 4.45
CA SER A 47 -22.41 4.08 5.41
C SER A 47 -21.65 5.41 5.51
N SER A 48 -20.41 5.47 5.02
CA SER A 48 -19.54 6.65 5.08
C SER A 48 -18.75 6.85 3.79
N PRO A 49 -19.42 6.94 2.62
CA PRO A 49 -18.77 6.85 1.31
C PRO A 49 -17.83 8.03 1.00
N ASN A 50 -17.96 9.14 1.73
CA ASN A 50 -17.19 10.37 1.54
C ASN A 50 -16.23 10.69 2.69
N ALA A 51 -16.15 9.84 3.71
CA ALA A 51 -15.53 10.25 4.97
C ALA A 51 -14.00 10.09 4.99
N LEU A 52 -13.41 9.21 4.17
CA LEU A 52 -12.04 8.76 4.41
C LEU A 52 -11.28 8.40 3.13
N LYS A 53 -10.18 9.11 2.91
CA LYS A 53 -9.15 8.80 1.91
C LYS A 53 -8.54 7.41 2.14
N PHE A 54 -8.32 7.06 3.41
CA PHE A 54 -7.96 5.72 3.84
C PHE A 54 -8.82 5.31 5.03
N SER A 55 -9.33 4.07 5.00
CA SER A 55 -10.03 3.44 6.13
C SER A 55 -9.40 2.09 6.42
N ILE A 56 -9.26 1.76 7.70
CA ILE A 56 -8.74 0.46 8.15
C ILE A 56 -9.86 -0.27 8.89
N PHE A 57 -10.08 -1.53 8.52
CA PHE A 57 -11.02 -2.42 9.16
C PHE A 57 -10.36 -3.75 9.52
N HIS A 58 -11.05 -4.51 10.35
CA HIS A 58 -10.48 -5.65 11.03
C HIS A 58 -11.52 -6.74 11.22
N ASP A 59 -11.12 -7.98 10.97
CA ASP A 59 -11.76 -9.16 11.54
C ASP A 59 -10.77 -9.88 12.50
N GLU A 60 -11.07 -11.11 12.89
CA GLU A 60 -10.23 -11.92 13.77
C GLU A 60 -8.85 -12.26 13.18
N THR A 61 -8.76 -12.38 11.86
CA THR A 61 -7.62 -12.96 11.12
C THR A 61 -6.99 -12.02 10.09
N ASN A 62 -7.70 -10.98 9.69
CA ASN A 62 -7.34 -10.10 8.58
C ASN A 62 -7.44 -8.63 8.97
N THR A 63 -6.67 -7.83 8.24
CA THR A 63 -6.79 -6.39 8.17
C THR A 63 -7.21 -6.00 6.76
N TYR A 64 -8.23 -5.14 6.66
CA TYR A 64 -8.74 -4.61 5.41
C TYR A 64 -8.40 -3.14 5.32
N ILE A 65 -7.90 -2.69 4.18
CA ILE A 65 -7.60 -1.28 3.95
C ILE A 65 -8.32 -0.83 2.70
N TYR A 66 -9.22 0.12 2.89
CA TYR A 66 -9.92 0.81 1.82
C TYR A 66 -9.20 2.13 1.54
N TYR A 67 -8.86 2.35 0.28
CA TYR A 67 -8.31 3.60 -0.22
C TYR A 67 -9.26 4.17 -1.26
N LYS A 68 -9.63 5.45 -1.10
CA LYS A 68 -10.43 6.19 -2.07
C LYS A 68 -9.70 7.48 -2.43
N CYS A 69 -9.41 7.66 -3.70
CA CYS A 69 -8.76 8.87 -4.18
C CYS A 69 -9.75 10.03 -4.23
N ASP A 70 -9.32 11.19 -3.72
CA ASP A 70 -10.01 12.45 -3.99
C ASP A 70 -9.86 12.79 -5.48
N HIS A 71 -10.97 12.90 -6.19
CA HIS A 71 -10.98 13.20 -7.62
C HIS A 71 -12.12 14.17 -7.96
N LEU A 72 -11.94 14.95 -9.01
CA LEU A 72 -13.02 15.69 -9.64
C LEU A 72 -13.85 14.74 -10.50
N ASN A 73 -15.12 15.08 -10.72
CA ASN A 73 -15.95 14.36 -11.68
C ASN A 73 -15.25 14.33 -13.05
N ASP A 74 -15.34 13.19 -13.73
CA ASP A 74 -14.75 12.94 -15.07
C ASP A 74 -13.21 12.92 -15.13
N GLU A 75 -12.52 12.82 -13.99
CA GLU A 75 -11.08 12.59 -13.99
C GLU A 75 -10.70 11.18 -14.44
N TYR A 76 -9.79 11.12 -15.41
CA TYR A 76 -9.32 9.88 -16.02
C TYR A 76 -8.14 9.28 -15.25
N ILE A 77 -8.43 8.72 -14.07
CA ILE A 77 -7.42 8.22 -13.13
C ILE A 77 -7.52 6.72 -12.89
N THR A 78 -6.38 6.15 -12.51
CA THR A 78 -6.25 4.79 -12.01
C THR A 78 -5.66 4.83 -10.60
N THR A 79 -6.17 3.98 -9.74
CA THR A 79 -5.72 3.84 -8.35
C THR A 79 -5.19 2.43 -8.14
N SER A 80 -4.10 2.34 -7.39
CA SER A 80 -3.52 1.07 -6.96
C SER A 80 -2.98 1.21 -5.54
N VAL A 81 -2.77 0.10 -4.85
CA VAL A 81 -2.19 0.11 -3.51
C VAL A 81 -0.93 -0.75 -3.50
N ASP A 82 0.14 -0.25 -2.88
CA ASP A 82 1.37 -1.01 -2.61
C ASP A 82 1.56 -1.12 -1.09
N VAL A 83 1.98 -2.29 -0.60
CA VAL A 83 2.21 -2.52 0.83
C VAL A 83 3.63 -3.02 1.05
N ARG A 84 4.35 -2.33 1.95
CA ARG A 84 5.73 -2.66 2.28
C ARG A 84 5.97 -2.72 3.78
N SER A 85 6.70 -3.73 4.23
CA SER A 85 7.17 -3.82 5.61
C SER A 85 8.57 -3.21 5.75
N LYS A 86 8.72 -2.24 6.65
CA LYS A 86 9.98 -1.57 6.97
C LYS A 86 10.11 -1.36 8.47
N GLY A 87 11.09 -2.01 9.09
CA GLY A 87 11.39 -1.85 10.52
C GLY A 87 10.22 -2.18 11.45
N GLY A 88 9.42 -3.20 11.12
CA GLY A 88 8.25 -3.60 11.91
C GLY A 88 6.96 -2.82 11.62
N ASN A 89 7.03 -1.78 10.79
CA ASN A 89 5.87 -1.02 10.32
C ASN A 89 5.48 -1.44 8.90
N TYR A 90 4.19 -1.38 8.62
CA TYR A 90 3.58 -1.59 7.31
C TYR A 90 3.27 -0.23 6.70
N ILE A 91 3.90 0.07 5.58
CA ILE A 91 3.66 1.28 4.79
C ILE A 91 2.71 0.89 3.67
N VAL A 92 1.50 1.44 3.72
CA VAL A 92 0.45 1.22 2.73
C VAL A 92 0.36 2.49 1.89
N ASN A 93 0.64 2.37 0.60
CA ASN A 93 0.76 3.49 -0.31
C ASN A 93 -0.32 3.42 -1.39
N GLY A 94 -1.29 4.33 -1.33
CA GLY A 94 -2.23 4.58 -2.42
C GLY A 94 -1.50 5.32 -3.55
N ILE A 95 -1.50 4.76 -4.75
CA ILE A 95 -0.83 5.33 -5.91
C ILE A 95 -1.92 5.76 -6.88
N VAL A 96 -1.95 7.06 -7.17
CA VAL A 96 -2.84 7.66 -8.17
C VAL A 96 -2.03 7.93 -9.43
N GLY A 97 -2.51 7.48 -10.57
CA GLY A 97 -1.93 7.78 -11.87
C GLY A 97 -3.01 8.13 -12.89
N PHE A 98 -2.58 8.49 -14.10
CA PHE A 98 -3.48 8.62 -15.24
C PHE A 98 -3.93 7.24 -15.74
N ALA A 99 -5.23 7.07 -15.95
CA ALA A 99 -5.72 5.93 -16.69
C ALA A 99 -5.32 6.06 -18.17
N VAL A 100 -4.99 4.93 -18.81
CA VAL A 100 -4.61 4.89 -20.23
C VAL A 100 -5.77 4.46 -21.13
N ASN A 101 -6.80 3.84 -20.54
CA ASN A 101 -8.07 3.47 -21.16
C ASN A 101 -9.14 3.23 -20.07
N ASP A 102 -10.39 3.02 -20.49
CA ASP A 102 -11.55 2.91 -19.60
C ASP A 102 -11.48 1.67 -18.70
N SER A 103 -10.79 0.61 -19.14
CA SER A 103 -10.62 -0.62 -18.36
C SER A 103 -9.67 -0.46 -17.17
N PHE A 104 -8.88 0.62 -17.13
CA PHE A 104 -8.01 0.94 -16.01
C PHE A 104 -8.56 2.05 -15.11
N LEU A 105 -9.77 2.55 -15.40
CA LEU A 105 -10.43 3.55 -14.60
C LEU A 105 -10.78 2.95 -13.23
N SER A 106 -10.15 3.47 -12.18
CA SER A 106 -10.33 2.98 -10.81
C SER A 106 -10.14 4.13 -9.85
N TYR A 107 -11.14 4.38 -9.00
CA TYR A 107 -11.16 5.50 -8.06
C TYR A 107 -10.90 5.07 -6.61
N ASP A 108 -11.08 3.78 -6.34
CA ASP A 108 -10.86 3.18 -5.05
C ASP A 108 -10.25 1.78 -5.16
N GLN A 109 -9.75 1.31 -4.04
CA GLN A 109 -9.14 0.00 -3.89
C GLN A 109 -9.42 -0.52 -2.48
N LEU A 110 -9.86 -1.77 -2.38
CA LEU A 110 -9.94 -2.51 -1.14
C LEU A 110 -8.88 -3.62 -1.18
N ILE A 111 -8.03 -3.65 -0.16
CA ILE A 111 -7.07 -4.74 0.01
C ILE A 111 -7.31 -5.49 1.31
N LYS A 112 -6.97 -6.77 1.30
CA LYS A 112 -6.96 -7.67 2.45
C LYS A 112 -5.56 -8.17 2.71
N LEU A 113 -5.22 -8.18 3.99
CA LEU A 113 -3.91 -8.47 4.54
C LEU A 113 -4.08 -9.39 5.75
N ASP A 114 -3.02 -10.12 6.11
CA ASP A 114 -2.95 -10.77 7.41
C ASP A 114 -3.14 -9.74 8.55
N LYS A 115 -3.73 -10.20 9.66
CA LYS A 115 -4.00 -9.35 10.82
C LYS A 115 -2.75 -8.58 11.25
N MET A 116 -2.90 -7.25 11.29
CA MET A 116 -1.86 -6.36 11.82
C MET A 116 -2.47 -5.28 12.71
N SER A 117 -1.64 -4.73 13.60
CA SER A 117 -2.02 -3.65 14.51
C SER A 117 -2.00 -2.30 13.79
N ASP A 118 -3.06 -1.49 13.97
CA ASP A 118 -3.15 -0.13 13.45
C ASP A 118 -1.95 0.75 13.78
N LYS A 119 -1.37 0.57 14.98
CA LYS A 119 -0.20 1.33 15.43
C LYS A 119 1.03 1.12 14.54
N ASN A 120 1.07 -0.01 13.83
CA ASN A 120 2.16 -0.37 12.94
C ASN A 120 1.83 -0.04 11.48
N ILE A 121 0.67 0.54 11.17
CA ILE A 121 0.27 0.92 9.82
C ILE A 121 0.57 2.39 9.60
N THR A 122 1.30 2.69 8.52
CA THR A 122 1.52 4.03 8.02
C THR A 122 0.87 4.15 6.66
N LEU A 123 -0.12 5.03 6.55
CA LEU A 123 -0.85 5.30 5.33
C LEU A 123 -0.18 6.45 4.59
N LYS A 124 0.07 6.28 3.29
CA LYS A 124 0.68 7.28 2.41
C LYS A 124 -0.05 7.32 1.08
N GLU A 125 0.01 8.47 0.43
CA GLU A 125 -0.39 8.59 -0.97
C GLU A 125 0.81 9.04 -1.80
N THR A 126 0.92 8.48 -3.00
CA THR A 126 1.80 8.97 -4.05
C THR A 126 0.93 9.39 -5.22
N ASN A 127 0.84 10.70 -5.44
CA ASN A 127 0.15 11.26 -6.58
C ASN A 127 1.13 11.36 -7.77
N LYS A 128 0.83 10.64 -8.85
CA LYS A 128 1.56 10.69 -10.14
C LYS A 128 0.69 11.24 -11.28
N ARG A 129 -0.49 11.76 -10.95
CA ARG A 129 -1.28 12.62 -11.82
C ARG A 129 -0.60 13.99 -11.95
#